data_AF-A0A8T3XV59-F1
#
_entry.id   AF-A0A8T3XV59-F1
#
_cell.length_a   1.000
_cell.length_b   1.000
_cell.length_c   1.000
_cell.angle_alpha   90.00
_cell.angle_beta   90.00
_cell.angle_gamma   90.00
#
_symmetry.space_group_name_H-M   'P 1'
#
loop_
_entity.id
_entity.type
_entity.pdbx_description
1 polymer ?
#
loop_
_entity_poly.entity_id
_entity_poly.type
_entity_poly.pdbx_seq_one_letter_code
_entity_poly.pdbx_strand_id
1 'polypeptide(L)'
;MSKFVQEVEVRGHLIDSLILTKIFDGIMDLGGEFEVLKIRIGIRKKDASYAKLRIQGKSKKHLEDILELVYREGATAKIQKEVNLSAATKDMVMPEDFYSTTNNHTQIFSKGRWIDVDNMMMDKCIVVRSNKAECVPIRSIRKGDKIVIGEEGIRILPPARPREGMNVFQFIGSSSSSERPTQHIARKVAEDIYKTKKHGGKIILVGGPAIVHTGAADAVAQLIHLG
;
A
#
# COMPACT_ATOMS: atom_id res chain seq x y z
N MET A 1 21.63 28.52 -3.10
CA MET A 1 21.72 27.13 -3.58
C MET A 1 21.06 26.23 -2.54
N SER A 2 19.86 25.75 -2.81
CA SER A 2 19.05 24.97 -1.87
C SER A 2 19.73 23.63 -1.56
N LYS A 3 20.27 23.48 -0.34
CA LYS A 3 21.13 22.34 0.02
C LYS A 3 20.39 21.00 0.15
N PHE A 4 19.05 20.99 0.16
CA PHE A 4 18.25 19.79 0.43
C PHE A 4 17.13 19.63 -0.60
N VAL A 5 17.47 19.06 -1.75
CA VAL A 5 16.56 18.85 -2.89
C VAL A 5 16.68 17.42 -3.39
N GLN A 6 15.56 16.79 -3.72
CA GLN A 6 15.51 15.45 -4.31
C GLN A 6 14.48 15.38 -5.44
N GLU A 7 14.83 14.71 -6.55
CA GLU A 7 13.91 14.44 -7.65
C GLU A 7 13.26 13.06 -7.49
N VAL A 8 11.93 13.03 -7.53
CA VAL A 8 11.11 11.81 -7.48
C VAL A 8 10.25 11.66 -8.72
N GLU A 9 9.96 10.41 -9.08
CA GLU A 9 9.08 10.02 -10.16
C GLU A 9 7.93 9.18 -9.60
N VAL A 10 6.71 9.47 -10.04
CA VAL A 10 5.53 8.69 -9.69
C VAL A 10 4.82 8.24 -10.97
N ARG A 11 4.39 6.97 -11.00
CA ARG A 11 3.73 6.33 -12.14
C ARG A 11 2.47 5.61 -11.67
N GLY A 12 1.40 5.74 -12.43
CA GLY A 12 0.13 5.08 -12.14
C GLY A 12 -1.05 5.94 -12.56
N HIS A 13 -2.23 5.67 -12.00
CA HIS A 13 -3.42 6.51 -12.25
C HIS A 13 -3.43 7.73 -11.34
N LEU A 14 -2.48 8.63 -11.59
CA LEU A 14 -2.09 9.70 -10.68
C LEU A 14 -3.21 10.69 -10.32
N ILE A 15 -4.07 11.01 -11.29
CA ILE A 15 -5.17 11.97 -11.12
C ILE A 15 -6.37 11.26 -10.50
N ASP A 16 -6.85 10.18 -11.14
CA ASP A 16 -8.05 9.46 -10.69
C ASP A 16 -7.93 8.89 -9.27
N SER A 17 -6.73 8.44 -8.88
CA SER A 17 -6.48 7.86 -7.55
C SER A 17 -6.12 8.93 -6.52
N LEU A 18 -6.13 10.22 -6.89
CA LEU A 18 -5.69 11.36 -6.08
C LEU A 18 -4.26 11.22 -5.53
N ILE A 19 -3.41 10.40 -6.16
CA ILE A 19 -2.04 10.16 -5.70
C ILE A 19 -1.26 11.47 -5.73
N LEU A 20 -1.36 12.24 -6.82
CA LEU A 20 -0.68 13.53 -6.90
C LEU A 20 -1.22 14.53 -5.88
N THR A 21 -2.54 14.56 -5.67
CA THR A 21 -3.17 15.44 -4.69
C THR A 21 -2.65 15.13 -3.29
N LYS A 22 -2.67 13.86 -2.87
CA LYS A 22 -2.14 13.45 -1.57
C LYS A 22 -0.65 13.73 -1.39
N ILE A 23 0.14 13.53 -2.45
CA ILE A 23 1.58 13.88 -2.44
C ILE A 23 1.74 15.37 -2.21
N PHE A 24 1.01 16.22 -2.94
CA PHE A 24 1.11 17.67 -2.77
C PHE A 24 0.63 18.11 -1.40
N ASP A 25 -0.52 17.62 -0.94
CA ASP A 25 -1.08 17.92 0.37
C ASP A 25 -0.09 17.52 1.47
N GLY A 26 0.45 16.29 1.43
CA GLY A 26 1.41 15.82 2.41
C GLY A 26 2.74 16.60 2.42
N ILE A 27 3.22 17.07 1.27
CA ILE A 27 4.38 17.96 1.21
C ILE A 27 4.06 19.32 1.86
N MET A 28 2.88 19.88 1.57
CA MET A 28 2.45 21.17 2.12
C MET A 28 2.18 21.10 3.61
N ASP A 29 1.59 20.01 4.10
CA ASP A 29 1.30 19.77 5.53
C ASP A 29 2.58 19.70 6.36
N LEU A 30 3.66 19.15 5.80
CA LEU A 30 4.99 19.16 6.42
C LEU A 30 5.73 20.50 6.23
N GLY A 31 5.18 21.43 5.45
CA GLY A 31 5.79 22.73 5.16
C GLY A 31 7.01 22.64 4.25
N GLY A 32 7.02 21.64 3.36
CA GLY A 32 7.97 21.47 2.26
C GLY A 32 7.54 22.20 0.99
N GLU A 33 8.46 22.31 0.04
CA GLU A 33 8.22 22.95 -1.25
C GLU A 33 8.37 21.91 -2.38
N PHE A 34 7.62 22.07 -3.47
CA PHE A 34 7.72 21.19 -4.63
C PHE A 34 7.64 21.94 -5.97
N GLU A 35 8.33 21.41 -6.98
CA GLU A 35 8.31 21.89 -8.36
C GLU A 35 7.95 20.72 -9.29
N VAL A 36 6.92 20.90 -10.13
CA VAL A 36 6.54 19.90 -11.14
C VAL A 36 7.42 20.06 -12.37
N LEU A 37 8.41 19.18 -12.52
CA LEU A 37 9.36 19.24 -13.64
C LEU A 37 8.77 18.68 -14.95
N LYS A 38 7.92 17.65 -14.84
CA LYS A 38 7.30 17.01 -16.00
C LYS A 38 6.04 16.29 -15.59
N ILE A 39 4.99 16.44 -16.38
CA ILE A 39 3.77 15.64 -16.25
C ILE A 39 3.37 15.08 -17.61
N ARG A 40 2.92 13.83 -17.62
CA ARG A 40 2.30 13.17 -18.76
C ARG A 40 1.04 12.49 -18.27
N ILE A 41 -0.10 12.96 -18.75
CA ILE A 41 -1.40 12.43 -18.35
C ILE A 41 -1.79 11.33 -19.34
N GLY A 42 -2.21 10.17 -18.84
CA GLY A 42 -2.76 9.11 -19.66
C GLY A 42 -4.01 9.60 -20.40
N ILE A 43 -4.12 9.30 -21.69
CA ILE A 43 -5.18 9.85 -22.55
C ILE A 43 -6.49 9.11 -22.30
N ARG A 44 -6.43 7.78 -22.14
CA ARG A 44 -7.59 6.91 -21.92
C ARG A 44 -7.67 6.48 -20.47
N LYS A 45 -8.87 6.01 -20.06
CA LYS A 45 -9.16 5.50 -18.70
C LYS A 45 -8.11 4.49 -18.20
N LYS A 46 -7.56 3.62 -19.05
CA LYS A 46 -6.59 2.59 -18.62
C LYS A 46 -5.12 3.02 -18.73
N ASP A 47 -4.86 4.21 -19.26
CA ASP A 47 -3.49 4.67 -19.48
C ASP A 47 -2.88 5.16 -18.17
N ALA A 48 -1.63 4.78 -17.91
CA ALA A 48 -0.90 5.27 -16.76
C ALA A 48 -0.42 6.72 -17.00
N SER A 49 -0.58 7.56 -16.00
CA SER A 49 0.02 8.88 -15.92
C SER A 49 1.42 8.80 -15.29
N TYR A 50 2.23 9.79 -15.58
CA TYR A 50 3.59 9.94 -15.08
C TYR A 50 3.79 11.38 -14.62
N ALA A 51 4.41 11.56 -13.46
CA ALA A 51 4.86 12.86 -12.99
C ALA A 51 6.27 12.78 -12.43
N LYS A 52 7.04 13.84 -12.67
CA LYS A 52 8.37 14.05 -12.12
C LYS A 52 8.34 15.31 -11.29
N LEU A 53 8.67 15.17 -10.02
CA LEU A 53 8.63 16.23 -9.02
C LEU A 53 10.03 16.46 -8.48
N ARG A 54 10.33 17.72 -8.19
CA ARG A 54 11.49 18.11 -7.38
C ARG A 54 10.96 18.57 -6.04
N ILE A 55 11.42 17.94 -4.97
CA ILE A 55 10.99 18.22 -3.60
C ILE A 55 12.14 18.92 -2.88
N GLN A 56 11.83 19.96 -2.12
CA GLN A 56 12.79 20.74 -1.36
C GLN A 56 12.39 20.78 0.12
N GLY A 57 13.34 20.40 0.98
CA GLY A 57 13.23 20.50 2.43
C GLY A 57 14.03 21.67 3.01
N LYS A 58 13.73 22.04 4.26
CA LYS A 58 14.45 23.07 5.02
C LYS A 58 15.78 22.55 5.62
N SER A 59 15.84 21.25 5.89
CA SER A 59 17.00 20.53 6.42
C SER A 59 17.06 19.12 5.82
N LYS A 60 18.16 18.38 6.03
CA LYS A 60 18.27 16.98 5.57
C LYS A 60 17.19 16.09 6.19
N LYS A 61 17.01 16.16 7.51
CA LYS A 61 15.99 15.41 8.24
C LYS A 61 14.59 15.75 7.74
N HIS A 62 14.29 17.04 7.55
CA HIS A 62 12.99 17.47 7.04
C HIS A 62 12.74 16.95 5.61
N LEU A 63 13.76 16.94 4.75
CA LEU A 63 13.63 16.33 3.42
C LEU A 63 13.38 14.82 3.51
N GLU A 64 14.06 14.12 4.41
CA GLU A 64 13.85 12.68 4.65
C GLU A 64 12.40 12.40 5.10
N ASP A 65 11.88 13.17 6.06
CA ASP A 65 10.50 13.06 6.55
C ASP A 65 9.46 13.28 5.41
N ILE A 66 9.69 14.26 4.54
CA ILE A 66 8.81 14.51 3.37
C ILE A 66 8.91 13.35 2.37
N LEU A 67 10.12 12.87 2.08
CA LEU A 67 10.32 11.81 1.10
C LEU A 67 9.67 10.50 1.55
N GLU A 68 9.73 10.17 2.83
CA GLU A 68 9.05 9.01 3.41
C GLU A 68 7.54 9.04 3.14
N LEU A 69 6.89 10.19 3.36
CA LEU A 69 5.47 10.36 3.02
C LEU A 69 5.20 10.15 1.53
N VAL A 70 6.03 10.75 0.69
CA VAL A 70 5.83 10.73 -0.77
C VAL A 70 6.09 9.33 -1.35
N TYR A 71 7.03 8.57 -0.80
CA TYR A 71 7.28 7.17 -1.17
C TYR A 71 6.14 6.25 -0.73
N ARG A 72 5.51 6.51 0.42
CA ARG A 72 4.31 5.77 0.87
C ARG A 72 3.12 5.90 -0.08
N GLU A 73 2.98 7.05 -0.74
CA GLU A 73 1.96 7.28 -1.77
C GLU A 73 2.36 6.72 -3.16
N GLY A 74 3.53 6.08 -3.28
CA GLY A 74 3.96 5.34 -4.47
C GLY A 74 4.97 6.06 -5.36
N ALA A 75 5.53 7.20 -4.92
CA ALA A 75 6.65 7.81 -5.61
C ALA A 75 7.93 6.97 -5.47
N THR A 76 8.88 7.17 -6.38
CA THR A 76 10.18 6.51 -6.39
C THR A 76 11.27 7.51 -6.74
N ALA A 77 12.49 7.34 -6.24
CA ALA A 77 13.61 8.20 -6.63
C ALA A 77 13.92 8.07 -8.14
N LYS A 78 14.30 9.18 -8.79
CA LYS A 78 14.72 9.19 -10.20
C LYS A 78 15.93 8.28 -10.46
N ILE A 79 16.89 8.29 -9.55
CA ILE A 79 18.02 7.36 -9.56
C ILE A 79 17.58 6.15 -8.75
N GLN A 80 17.30 5.05 -9.44
CA GLN A 80 16.96 3.79 -8.80
C GLN A 80 18.22 3.23 -8.15
N LYS A 81 18.30 3.39 -6.83
CA LYS A 81 19.32 2.75 -6.01
C LYS A 81 18.88 1.32 -5.71
N GLU A 82 19.86 0.42 -5.65
CA GLU A 82 19.56 -0.93 -5.17
C GLU A 82 19.12 -0.88 -3.71
N VAL A 83 18.24 -1.81 -3.37
CA VAL A 83 17.83 -2.02 -1.99
C VAL A 83 19.03 -2.34 -1.10
N ASN A 84 19.11 -1.67 0.04
CA ASN A 84 20.09 -1.95 1.07
C ASN A 84 19.68 -3.23 1.84
N LEU A 85 20.62 -4.15 2.02
CA LEU A 85 20.38 -5.43 2.68
C LEU A 85 21.30 -5.60 3.88
N SER A 86 20.72 -5.92 5.03
CA SER A 86 21.45 -6.30 6.23
C SER A 86 21.12 -7.73 6.64
N ALA A 87 22.11 -8.44 7.20
CA ALA A 87 21.91 -9.82 7.62
C ALA A 87 21.33 -9.85 9.04
N ALA A 88 20.33 -10.71 9.27
CA ALA A 88 19.83 -10.99 10.61
C ALA A 88 20.95 -11.57 11.50
N THR A 89 21.17 -10.98 12.67
CA THR A 89 22.24 -11.39 13.59
C THR A 89 21.91 -12.68 14.35
N LYS A 90 20.62 -12.92 14.59
CA LYS A 90 20.05 -14.08 15.30
C LYS A 90 18.72 -14.48 14.68
N ASP A 91 18.26 -15.68 15.00
CA ASP A 91 16.89 -16.09 14.69
C ASP A 91 15.88 -15.14 15.34
N MET A 92 14.81 -14.83 14.62
CA MET A 92 13.74 -13.93 15.07
C MET A 92 14.17 -12.50 15.42
N VAL A 93 15.32 -12.02 14.93
CA VAL A 93 15.81 -10.66 15.15
C VAL A 93 16.00 -9.94 13.82
N MET A 94 15.31 -8.82 13.65
CA MET A 94 15.47 -7.92 12.50
C MET A 94 16.67 -6.98 12.72
N PRO A 95 17.40 -6.60 11.66
CA PRO A 95 18.43 -5.58 11.76
C PRO A 95 17.83 -4.22 12.12
N GLU A 96 18.66 -3.31 12.61
CA GLU A 96 18.29 -1.90 12.74
C GLU A 96 17.88 -1.33 11.37
N ASP A 97 16.95 -0.37 11.40
CA ASP A 97 16.44 0.32 10.21
C ASP A 97 15.78 -0.61 9.17
N PHE A 98 15.22 -1.75 9.60
CA PHE A 98 14.48 -2.61 8.68
C PHE A 98 13.23 -1.89 8.13
N TYR A 99 12.92 -2.13 6.86
CA TYR A 99 11.70 -1.61 6.27
C TYR A 99 10.47 -2.38 6.79
N SER A 100 9.55 -1.66 7.44
CA SER A 100 8.27 -2.21 7.89
C SER A 100 7.24 -2.16 6.77
N THR A 101 6.72 -3.33 6.37
CA THR A 101 5.80 -3.45 5.24
C THR A 101 4.42 -2.88 5.52
N THR A 102 3.77 -2.39 4.45
CA THR A 102 2.33 -2.06 4.45
C THR A 102 1.50 -3.25 3.95
N ASN A 103 0.18 -3.09 3.86
CA ASN A 103 -0.71 -4.07 3.23
C ASN A 103 -0.81 -3.93 1.70
N ASN A 104 -0.15 -2.93 1.10
CA ASN A 104 -0.18 -2.70 -0.35
C ASN A 104 0.84 -3.59 -1.08
N HIS A 105 0.59 -3.87 -2.36
CA HIS A 105 1.59 -4.55 -3.20
C HIS A 105 2.90 -3.74 -3.21
N THR A 106 4.02 -4.42 -3.05
CA THR A 106 5.33 -3.77 -2.93
C THR A 106 6.33 -4.45 -3.85
N GLN A 107 7.23 -3.67 -4.44
CA GLN A 107 8.34 -4.12 -5.26
C GLN A 107 9.65 -3.56 -4.71
N ILE A 108 10.72 -4.34 -4.86
CA ILE A 108 12.08 -3.92 -4.53
C ILE A 108 12.97 -3.88 -5.78
N PHE A 109 13.91 -2.96 -5.84
CA PHE A 109 14.86 -2.83 -6.93
C PHE A 109 16.19 -3.50 -6.55
N SER A 110 16.44 -4.68 -7.11
CA SER A 110 17.65 -5.47 -6.81
C SER A 110 18.20 -6.10 -8.08
N LYS A 111 19.53 -6.07 -8.25
CA LYS A 111 20.24 -6.58 -9.45
C LYS A 111 19.73 -5.93 -10.74
N GLY A 112 19.55 -4.61 -10.70
CA GLY A 112 19.10 -3.81 -11.85
C GLY A 112 17.65 -4.05 -12.31
N ARG A 113 16.81 -4.74 -11.54
CA ARG A 113 15.40 -4.99 -11.89
C ARG A 113 14.46 -4.84 -10.69
N TRP A 114 13.20 -4.54 -10.98
CA TRP A 114 12.12 -4.58 -10.00
C TRP A 114 11.67 -6.03 -9.77
N ILE A 115 11.57 -6.43 -8.51
CA ILE A 115 11.15 -7.75 -8.05
C ILE A 115 9.90 -7.55 -7.18
N ASP A 116 8.82 -8.27 -7.50
CA ASP A 116 7.62 -8.31 -6.66
C ASP A 116 7.90 -8.98 -5.32
N VAL A 117 7.35 -8.41 -4.26
CA VAL A 117 7.39 -9.01 -2.92
C VAL A 117 6.18 -9.93 -2.77
N ASP A 118 6.46 -11.22 -2.57
CA ASP A 118 5.44 -12.23 -2.34
C ASP A 118 4.86 -12.14 -0.92
N ASN A 119 3.62 -12.62 -0.75
CA ASN A 119 2.96 -12.77 0.55
C ASN A 119 2.79 -11.47 1.37
N MET A 120 2.56 -10.34 0.69
CA MET A 120 2.41 -9.03 1.34
C MET A 120 1.41 -9.03 2.49
N MET A 121 1.85 -8.44 3.60
CA MET A 121 1.07 -8.19 4.81
C MET A 121 1.73 -7.02 5.55
N MET A 122 0.95 -6.25 6.29
CA MET A 122 1.51 -5.17 7.11
C MET A 122 2.35 -5.70 8.28
N ASP A 123 3.20 -4.83 8.83
CA ASP A 123 3.99 -5.05 10.05
C ASP A 123 4.96 -6.23 9.98
N LYS A 124 5.61 -6.40 8.84
CA LYS A 124 6.62 -7.43 8.59
C LYS A 124 7.86 -6.83 7.93
N CYS A 125 8.88 -7.66 7.71
CA CYS A 125 10.06 -7.29 6.94
C CYS A 125 10.06 -7.96 5.57
N ILE A 126 10.92 -7.48 4.67
CA ILE A 126 11.16 -8.09 3.37
C ILE A 126 12.48 -8.85 3.43
N VAL A 127 12.45 -10.17 3.19
CA VAL A 127 13.62 -11.03 3.10
C VAL A 127 13.93 -11.32 1.63
N VAL A 128 15.18 -11.14 1.23
CA VAL A 128 15.66 -11.40 -0.13
C VAL A 128 16.44 -12.71 -0.15
N ARG A 129 15.90 -13.72 -0.84
CA ARG A 129 16.55 -15.03 -1.03
C ARG A 129 16.84 -15.23 -2.51
N SER A 130 18.13 -15.20 -2.86
CA SER A 130 18.63 -15.31 -4.23
C SER A 130 18.08 -14.24 -5.18
N ASN A 131 16.92 -14.50 -5.78
CA ASN A 131 16.26 -13.67 -6.79
C ASN A 131 14.77 -13.44 -6.49
N LYS A 132 14.30 -13.81 -5.30
CA LYS A 132 12.93 -13.61 -4.83
C LYS A 132 12.93 -12.74 -3.56
N ALA A 133 11.87 -11.95 -3.42
CA ALA A 133 11.61 -11.15 -2.23
C ALA A 133 10.32 -11.65 -1.59
N GLU A 134 10.33 -11.86 -0.28
CA GLU A 134 9.17 -12.37 0.45
C GLU A 134 8.92 -11.52 1.70
N CYS A 135 7.65 -11.27 1.99
CA CYS A 135 7.21 -10.60 3.20
C CYS A 135 7.15 -11.61 4.37
N VAL A 136 8.06 -11.49 5.34
CA VAL A 136 8.30 -12.50 6.37
C VAL A 136 8.05 -11.91 7.77
N PRO A 137 7.24 -12.59 8.63
CA PRO A 137 7.04 -12.15 10.01
C PRO A 137 8.28 -12.43 10.86
N ILE A 138 8.49 -11.61 11.90
CA ILE A 138 9.65 -11.70 12.80
C ILE A 138 9.98 -13.14 13.25
N ARG A 139 8.96 -13.91 13.68
CA ARG A 139 9.11 -15.30 14.13
C ARG A 139 9.68 -16.29 13.11
N SER A 140 9.65 -15.93 11.82
CA SER A 140 10.11 -16.78 10.72
C SER A 140 11.50 -16.40 10.20
N ILE A 141 12.10 -15.34 10.75
CA ILE A 141 13.47 -14.91 10.41
C ILE A 141 14.47 -15.92 10.94
N ARG A 142 15.49 -16.23 10.13
CA ARG A 142 16.65 -17.03 10.51
C ARG A 142 17.92 -16.19 10.48
N LYS A 143 18.87 -16.53 11.34
CA LYS A 143 20.21 -15.92 11.33
C LYS A 143 20.81 -15.98 9.92
N GLY A 144 21.29 -14.85 9.43
CA GLY A 144 21.87 -14.71 8.10
C GLY A 144 20.88 -14.37 6.97
N ASP A 145 19.57 -14.38 7.23
CA ASP A 145 18.58 -13.88 6.26
C ASP A 145 18.93 -12.43 5.86
N LYS A 146 18.92 -12.14 4.56
CA LYS A 146 19.16 -10.79 4.02
C LYS A 146 17.85 -10.01 4.05
N ILE A 147 17.76 -9.04 4.95
CA ILE A 147 16.57 -8.24 5.19
C ILE A 147 16.78 -6.84 4.60
N VAL A 148 15.73 -6.32 3.97
CA VAL A 148 15.68 -4.96 3.44
C VAL A 148 15.73 -3.94 4.57
N ILE A 149 16.64 -2.97 4.47
CA ILE A 149 16.78 -1.84 5.38
C ILE A 149 16.64 -0.50 4.65
N GLY A 150 16.15 0.51 5.34
CA GLY A 150 15.82 1.83 4.80
C GLY A 150 14.70 1.76 3.74
N GLU A 151 14.53 2.86 3.00
CA GLU A 151 13.47 3.00 1.99
C GLU A 151 14.00 3.02 0.55
N GLU A 152 15.32 2.94 0.38
CA GLU A 152 15.94 2.99 -0.95
C GLU A 152 15.61 1.73 -1.76
N GLY A 153 15.25 1.93 -3.02
CA GLY A 153 14.91 0.83 -3.92
C GLY A 153 13.56 0.17 -3.63
N ILE A 154 12.68 0.79 -2.86
CA ILE A 154 11.33 0.27 -2.58
C ILE A 154 10.29 1.05 -3.38
N ARG A 155 9.31 0.34 -3.95
CA ARG A 155 8.15 0.92 -4.64
C ARG A 155 6.87 0.28 -4.14
N ILE A 156 6.00 1.08 -3.55
CA ILE A 156 4.65 0.66 -3.19
C ILE A 156 3.73 0.86 -4.40
N LEU A 157 2.85 -0.10 -4.65
CA LEU A 157 1.80 -0.08 -5.65
C LEU A 157 0.45 -0.05 -4.94
N PRO A 158 -0.10 1.15 -4.64
CA PRO A 158 -1.42 1.26 -4.04
C PRO A 158 -2.50 0.64 -4.94
N PRO A 159 -3.54 0.01 -4.38
CA PRO A 159 -4.65 -0.50 -5.16
C PRO A 159 -5.32 0.65 -5.92
N ALA A 160 -5.70 0.39 -7.17
CA ALA A 160 -6.45 1.36 -7.96
C ALA A 160 -7.77 1.69 -7.26
N ARG A 161 -8.03 2.98 -7.05
CA ARG A 161 -9.30 3.43 -6.46
C ARG A 161 -10.46 3.07 -7.40
N PRO A 162 -11.62 2.61 -6.88
CA PRO A 162 -12.82 2.47 -7.68
C PRO A 162 -13.16 3.81 -8.33
N ARG A 163 -13.27 3.83 -9.66
CA ARG A 163 -13.41 5.06 -10.46
C ARG A 163 -14.84 5.61 -10.54
N GLU A 164 -15.79 4.94 -9.92
CA GLU A 164 -17.21 5.31 -9.94
C GLU A 164 -17.69 5.61 -8.51
N GLY A 165 -18.33 6.78 -8.32
CA GLY A 165 -19.08 7.10 -7.11
C GLY A 165 -18.42 8.00 -6.06
N MET A 166 -17.31 8.69 -6.35
CA MET A 166 -16.80 9.73 -5.44
C MET A 166 -17.51 11.07 -5.70
N ASN A 167 -18.52 11.37 -4.89
CA ASN A 167 -19.11 12.71 -4.86
C ASN A 167 -18.17 13.66 -4.10
N VAL A 168 -17.86 14.82 -4.67
CA VAL A 168 -17.03 15.88 -4.07
C VAL A 168 -17.61 16.36 -2.73
N PHE A 169 -18.90 16.15 -2.52
CA PHE A 169 -19.62 16.43 -1.30
C PHE A 169 -20.50 15.23 -0.93
N GLN A 170 -20.40 14.74 0.31
CA GLN A 170 -21.16 13.58 0.79
C GLN A 170 -21.56 13.73 2.26
N PHE A 171 -22.83 13.46 2.57
CA PHE A 171 -23.30 13.26 3.95
C PHE A 171 -23.10 11.80 4.38
N ILE A 172 -22.75 11.57 5.65
CA ILE A 172 -22.49 10.22 6.22
C ILE A 172 -21.39 9.47 5.44
N GLY A 173 -20.32 10.19 5.07
CA GLY A 173 -19.17 9.64 4.36
C GLY A 173 -18.25 8.75 5.22
N SER A 174 -18.44 8.72 6.54
CA SER A 174 -17.64 7.88 7.43
C SER A 174 -17.89 6.39 7.15
N SER A 175 -16.83 5.59 7.19
CA SER A 175 -16.89 4.13 6.97
C SER A 175 -17.66 3.40 8.07
N SER A 176 -17.74 3.98 9.28
CA SER A 176 -18.49 3.46 10.43
C SER A 176 -19.61 4.42 10.82
N SER A 177 -20.86 4.03 10.60
CA SER A 177 -22.06 4.70 11.11
C SER A 177 -23.18 3.69 11.33
N SER A 178 -23.89 3.82 12.45
CA SER A 178 -25.09 3.03 12.78
C SER A 178 -26.32 3.43 11.96
N GLU A 179 -26.30 4.59 11.31
CA GLU A 179 -27.42 5.14 10.53
C GLU A 179 -27.41 4.68 9.06
N ARG A 180 -26.51 3.75 8.72
CA ARG A 180 -26.43 3.22 7.36
C ARG A 180 -27.61 2.28 7.08
N PRO A 181 -28.16 2.27 5.85
CA PRO A 181 -29.27 1.39 5.49
C PRO A 181 -28.85 -0.09 5.48
N THR A 182 -28.95 -0.76 6.62
CA THR A 182 -28.44 -2.14 6.84
C THR A 182 -29.01 -3.15 5.85
N GLN A 183 -30.30 -3.05 5.51
CA GLN A 183 -30.94 -3.98 4.56
C GLN A 183 -30.37 -3.87 3.14
N HIS A 184 -30.08 -2.65 2.67
CA HIS A 184 -29.48 -2.46 1.34
C HIS A 184 -28.04 -2.98 1.29
N ILE A 185 -27.28 -2.77 2.36
CA ILE A 185 -25.91 -3.31 2.47
C ILE A 185 -25.95 -4.84 2.51
N ALA A 186 -26.83 -5.43 3.32
CA ALA A 186 -26.99 -6.88 3.42
C ALA A 186 -27.35 -7.50 2.07
N ARG A 187 -28.25 -6.88 1.30
CA ARG A 187 -28.59 -7.32 -0.07
C ARG A 187 -27.37 -7.29 -0.98
N LYS A 188 -26.59 -6.20 -0.96
CA LYS A 188 -25.39 -6.07 -1.80
C LYS A 188 -24.34 -7.13 -1.44
N VAL A 189 -24.11 -7.36 -0.15
CA VAL A 189 -23.21 -8.42 0.33
C VAL A 189 -23.69 -9.81 -0.12
N ALA A 190 -24.99 -10.09 -0.05
CA ALA A 190 -25.55 -11.36 -0.54
C ALA A 190 -25.34 -11.53 -2.05
N GLU A 191 -25.53 -10.47 -2.84
CA GLU A 191 -25.26 -10.47 -4.29
C GLU A 191 -23.76 -10.71 -4.59
N ASP A 192 -22.86 -10.11 -3.81
CA ASP A 192 -21.42 -10.28 -3.96
C ASP A 192 -20.96 -11.70 -3.57
N ILE A 193 -21.52 -12.28 -2.50
CA ILE A 193 -21.34 -13.69 -2.12
C ILE A 193 -21.77 -14.60 -3.27
N TYR A 194 -22.98 -14.39 -3.79
CA TYR A 194 -23.52 -15.20 -4.89
C TYR A 194 -22.66 -15.11 -6.16
N LYS A 195 -22.28 -13.88 -6.57
CA LYS A 195 -21.41 -13.66 -7.73
C LYS A 195 -20.03 -14.27 -7.53
N THR A 196 -19.43 -14.14 -6.35
CA THR A 196 -18.09 -14.70 -6.06
C THR A 196 -18.12 -16.21 -6.20
N LYS A 197 -19.13 -16.86 -5.61
CA LYS A 197 -19.32 -18.31 -5.74
C LYS A 197 -19.56 -18.75 -7.18
N LYS A 198 -20.41 -18.03 -7.93
CA LYS A 198 -20.70 -18.31 -9.34
C LYS A 198 -19.44 -18.26 -10.23
N HIS A 199 -18.48 -17.39 -9.90
CA HIS A 199 -17.20 -17.29 -10.62
C HIS A 199 -16.10 -18.20 -10.07
N GLY A 200 -16.41 -19.13 -9.14
CA GLY A 200 -15.44 -20.04 -8.55
C GLY A 200 -14.47 -19.38 -7.57
N GLY A 201 -14.80 -18.17 -7.07
CA GLY A 201 -14.02 -17.48 -6.05
C GLY A 201 -14.17 -18.14 -4.67
N LYS A 202 -13.26 -17.78 -3.75
CA LYS A 202 -13.30 -18.26 -2.36
C LYS A 202 -13.84 -17.16 -1.44
N ILE A 203 -14.66 -17.55 -0.48
CA ILE A 203 -15.23 -16.67 0.55
C ILE A 203 -14.72 -17.16 1.90
N ILE A 204 -14.25 -16.23 2.74
CA ILE A 204 -13.71 -16.53 4.06
C ILE A 204 -14.56 -15.79 5.09
N LEU A 205 -15.07 -16.52 6.08
CA LEU A 205 -15.74 -15.96 7.25
C LEU A 205 -14.74 -15.87 8.42
N VAL A 206 -14.56 -14.68 8.98
CA VAL A 206 -13.82 -14.46 10.23
C VAL A 206 -14.84 -14.13 11.31
N GLY A 207 -15.25 -15.13 12.09
CA GLY A 207 -16.30 -15.01 13.10
C GLY A 207 -15.77 -15.14 14.52
N GLY A 208 -16.32 -14.33 15.43
CA GLY A 208 -16.12 -14.47 16.88
C GLY A 208 -17.33 -15.09 17.60
N PRO A 209 -17.24 -15.35 18.92
CA PRO A 209 -18.31 -16.00 19.70
C PRO A 209 -19.63 -15.22 19.71
N ALA A 210 -19.58 -13.92 19.42
CA ALA A 210 -20.75 -13.06 19.29
C ALA A 210 -21.79 -13.59 18.29
N ILE A 211 -21.38 -14.34 17.25
CA ILE A 211 -22.32 -14.95 16.29
C ILE A 211 -23.31 -15.90 17.01
N VAL A 212 -22.82 -16.64 18.00
CA VAL A 212 -23.65 -17.56 18.78
C VAL A 212 -24.48 -16.80 19.80
N HIS A 213 -23.86 -15.86 20.53
CA HIS A 213 -24.54 -15.09 21.57
C HIS A 213 -25.68 -14.22 21.04
N THR A 214 -25.61 -13.78 19.78
CA THR A 214 -26.68 -13.01 19.13
C THR A 214 -27.71 -13.87 18.39
N GLY A 215 -27.59 -15.20 18.44
CA GLY A 215 -28.54 -16.13 17.79
C GLY A 215 -28.37 -16.28 16.28
N ALA A 216 -27.27 -15.81 15.69
CA ALA A 216 -27.01 -15.89 14.24
C ALA A 216 -26.39 -17.23 13.79
N ALA A 217 -26.18 -18.17 14.72
CA ALA A 217 -25.49 -19.43 14.46
C ALA A 217 -26.15 -20.25 13.34
N ASP A 218 -27.47 -20.44 13.38
CA ASP A 218 -28.19 -21.26 12.40
C ASP A 218 -28.13 -20.65 11.00
N ALA A 219 -28.21 -19.33 10.89
CA ALA A 219 -28.11 -18.62 9.61
C ALA A 219 -26.71 -18.78 9.00
N VAL A 220 -25.66 -18.66 9.80
CA VAL A 220 -24.27 -18.89 9.35
C VAL A 220 -24.07 -20.35 8.96
N ALA A 221 -24.59 -21.29 9.75
CA ALA A 221 -24.52 -22.71 9.43
C ALA A 221 -25.20 -22.99 8.08
N GLN A 222 -26.39 -22.45 7.83
CA GLN A 222 -27.07 -22.60 6.54
C GLN A 222 -26.22 -22.10 5.36
N LEU A 223 -25.58 -20.94 5.50
CA LEU A 223 -24.68 -20.43 4.45
C LEU A 223 -23.52 -21.40 4.16
N ILE A 224 -22.92 -21.98 5.19
CA ILE A 224 -21.84 -22.97 5.02
C ILE A 224 -22.35 -24.24 4.33
N HIS A 225 -23.54 -24.73 4.68
CA HIS A 225 -24.13 -25.92 4.06
C HIS A 225 -24.47 -25.70 2.59
N LEU A 226 -24.86 -24.46 2.22
CA LEU A 226 -25.12 -24.11 0.83
C LEU A 226 -23.84 -24.03 0.01
N GLY A 227 -22.68 -23.82 0.64
CA GLY A 227 -21.34 -23.65 0.04
C GLY A 227 -21.09 -22.26 -0.51
#